data_AF-A0A7C6HZ76-F1
#
_entry.id   AF-A0A7C6HZ76-F1
#
_cell.length_a   1.000
_cell.length_b   1.000
_cell.length_c   1.000
_cell.angle_alpha   90.00
_cell.angle_beta   90.00
_cell.angle_gamma   90.00
#
_symmetry.space_group_name_H-M   'P 1'
#
loop_
_entity.id
_entity.type
_entity.pdbx_description
1 polymer ?
#
loop_
_entity_poly.entity_id
_entity_poly.type
_entity_poly.pdbx_seq_one_letter_code
_entity_poly.pdbx_strand_id
1 'polypeptide(L)'
;NYPGFKESAVFKVLMNTPSGGYYNFADCGDKRGVQGDITLAWFASKTGNASFFEKERFLMPPEEMGKLDRLAGAALVWIAQYEEKSEEKIPAAWKGEGANPIFIFTDSEGDNHGYYFGGKGGRGTVNHGNMDGGSFIFELNGVRWVVDPGNQDYHTLEKTGFNLWSNCQDCERWTLLTKNNFGHSTLTIDNKLHVVDGLATIIDFKDGTQPEATIDLTAAFQGQLDKAHRKFTKDSPTSLLIEDDIETTDSTQLVTWQLITTSDVEIVPNGAILKQEGKSLRVENLSHPDLTLSVVSLYPAPLQLDRQIKGLKRVELRIPAWTIDNGKTNIKIRLSE
;
A
#
# COMPACT_ATOMS: atom_id res chain seq x y z
N ASN A 1 -1.56 4.82 30.68
CA ASN A 1 -2.55 4.61 29.59
C ASN A 1 -1.88 4.90 28.27
N TYR A 2 -1.68 3.87 27.44
CA TYR A 2 -1.00 3.98 26.13
C TYR A 2 -1.97 3.52 25.04
N PRO A 3 -2.91 4.37 24.59
CA PRO A 3 -3.96 3.94 23.66
C PRO A 3 -3.38 3.37 22.35
N GLY A 4 -2.35 4.01 21.78
CA GLY A 4 -1.67 3.51 20.58
C GLY A 4 -0.98 2.15 20.75
N PHE A 5 -0.74 1.70 21.99
CA PHE A 5 -0.14 0.39 22.22
C PHE A 5 -1.14 -0.74 21.95
N LYS A 6 -2.41 -0.61 22.34
CA LYS A 6 -3.45 -1.60 21.96
C LYS A 6 -3.68 -1.58 20.45
N GLU A 7 -3.76 -0.38 19.85
CA GLU A 7 -3.93 -0.22 18.41
C GLU A 7 -2.79 -0.84 17.59
N SER A 8 -1.58 -0.92 18.14
CA SER A 8 -0.46 -1.59 17.46
C SER A 8 -0.70 -3.09 17.21
N ALA A 9 -1.54 -3.74 18.02
CA ALA A 9 -1.97 -5.12 17.78
C ALA A 9 -2.92 -5.21 16.58
N VAL A 10 -3.90 -4.28 16.51
CA VAL A 10 -4.85 -4.17 15.39
C VAL A 10 -4.10 -3.89 14.09
N PHE A 11 -3.18 -2.93 14.10
CA PHE A 11 -2.26 -2.66 12.98
C PHE A 11 -1.57 -3.94 12.53
N LYS A 12 -0.96 -4.67 13.48
CA LYS A 12 -0.17 -5.86 13.16
C LYS A 12 -1.00 -7.02 12.61
N VAL A 13 -2.27 -7.13 12.99
CA VAL A 13 -3.21 -8.07 12.34
C VAL A 13 -3.51 -7.61 10.92
N LEU A 14 -3.94 -6.35 10.75
CA LEU A 14 -4.35 -5.77 9.47
C LEU A 14 -3.23 -5.63 8.44
N MET A 15 -1.96 -5.68 8.85
CA MET A 15 -0.84 -5.73 7.90
C MET A 15 -0.66 -7.09 7.23
N ASN A 16 -1.32 -8.15 7.71
CA ASN A 16 -1.37 -9.44 7.02
C ASN A 16 -2.56 -9.43 6.07
N THR A 17 -2.30 -9.64 4.79
CA THR A 17 -3.33 -9.54 3.77
C THR A 17 -3.92 -10.92 3.43
N PRO A 18 -5.13 -10.99 2.85
CA PRO A 18 -5.78 -12.25 2.49
C PRO A 18 -4.97 -13.16 1.57
N SER A 19 -4.11 -12.63 0.69
CA SER A 19 -3.22 -13.43 -0.16
C SER A 19 -2.07 -14.13 0.60
N GLY A 20 -1.92 -13.86 1.89
CA GLY A 20 -0.83 -14.37 2.74
C GLY A 20 0.44 -13.51 2.72
N GLY A 21 0.42 -12.37 2.03
CA GLY A 21 1.46 -11.35 2.07
C GLY A 21 1.32 -10.38 3.23
N TYR A 22 2.30 -9.49 3.37
CA TYR A 22 2.15 -8.26 4.13
C TYR A 22 1.65 -7.12 3.23
N TYR A 23 1.17 -6.02 3.80
CA TYR A 23 1.05 -4.73 3.08
C TYR A 23 2.42 -4.26 2.50
N ASN A 24 3.51 -4.72 3.12
CA ASN A 24 4.90 -4.67 2.65
C ASN A 24 5.51 -3.29 2.30
N PHE A 25 4.88 -2.18 2.71
CA PHE A 25 5.46 -0.83 2.58
C PHE A 25 6.80 -0.66 3.33
N ALA A 26 7.54 0.39 2.94
CA ALA A 26 8.84 0.74 3.53
C ALA A 26 9.80 -0.47 3.47
N ASP A 27 10.57 -0.70 4.53
CA ASP A 27 11.54 -1.79 4.62
C ASP A 27 10.93 -3.07 5.23
N CYS A 28 9.67 -3.33 4.90
CA CYS A 28 8.98 -4.55 5.28
C CYS A 28 9.25 -5.67 4.26
N GLY A 29 9.42 -6.91 4.75
CA GLY A 29 9.45 -8.09 3.89
C GLY A 29 8.09 -8.36 3.24
N ASP A 30 8.05 -9.22 2.22
CA ASP A 30 6.80 -9.43 1.46
C ASP A 30 5.80 -10.37 2.13
N LYS A 31 6.32 -11.36 2.88
CA LYS A 31 5.53 -12.48 3.35
C LYS A 31 5.68 -12.70 4.84
N ARG A 32 4.56 -13.12 5.41
CA ARG A 32 4.49 -13.56 6.79
C ARG A 32 5.24 -14.87 7.01
N GLY A 33 5.89 -14.99 8.17
CA GLY A 33 6.40 -16.27 8.65
C GLY A 33 5.30 -17.32 8.82
N VAL A 34 5.69 -18.60 8.82
CA VAL A 34 4.75 -19.73 9.03
C VAL A 34 4.35 -19.90 10.50
N GLN A 35 5.25 -19.54 11.42
CA GLN A 35 5.01 -19.61 12.87
C GLN A 35 3.98 -18.56 13.33
N GLY A 36 3.36 -18.82 14.48
CA GLY A 36 2.43 -17.89 15.11
C GLY A 36 3.14 -16.66 15.65
N ASP A 37 2.47 -15.51 15.61
CA ASP A 37 3.07 -14.25 16.05
C ASP A 37 3.11 -14.11 17.57
N ILE A 38 4.32 -14.21 18.13
CA ILE A 38 4.59 -14.15 19.56
C ILE A 38 4.11 -12.82 20.19
N THR A 39 4.18 -11.72 19.46
CA THR A 39 3.74 -10.41 19.99
C THR A 39 2.21 -10.36 20.05
N LEU A 40 1.52 -10.86 19.03
CA LEU A 40 0.05 -10.96 19.06
C LEU A 40 -0.41 -11.93 20.16
N ALA A 41 0.29 -13.05 20.38
CA ALA A 41 0.00 -13.95 21.50
C ALA A 41 0.12 -13.26 22.88
N TRP A 42 1.10 -12.35 23.05
CA TRP A 42 1.15 -11.52 24.24
C TRP A 42 -0.12 -10.66 24.37
N PHE A 43 -0.53 -9.96 23.31
CA PHE A 43 -1.76 -9.15 23.33
C PHE A 43 -2.98 -10.01 23.64
N ALA A 44 -3.13 -11.17 22.98
CA ALA A 44 -4.19 -12.13 23.26
C ALA A 44 -4.25 -12.52 24.74
N SER A 45 -3.11 -12.85 25.36
CA SER A 45 -3.05 -13.19 26.79
C SER A 45 -3.47 -12.04 27.71
N LYS A 46 -3.32 -10.79 27.28
CA LYS A 46 -3.67 -9.59 28.07
C LYS A 46 -5.11 -9.14 27.86
N THR A 47 -5.65 -9.33 26.66
CA THR A 47 -6.99 -8.85 26.30
C THR A 47 -8.04 -9.96 26.32
N GLY A 48 -7.62 -11.23 26.24
CA GLY A 48 -8.49 -12.38 26.01
C GLY A 48 -9.16 -12.37 24.63
N ASN A 49 -8.66 -11.57 23.69
CA ASN A 49 -9.25 -11.40 22.35
C ASN A 49 -8.68 -12.44 21.37
N ALA A 50 -9.56 -13.30 20.85
CA ALA A 50 -9.21 -14.37 19.91
C ALA A 50 -8.62 -13.86 18.58
N SER A 51 -8.95 -12.62 18.17
CA SER A 51 -8.42 -12.00 16.96
C SER A 51 -6.90 -11.81 16.97
N PHE A 52 -6.27 -11.86 18.15
CA PHE A 52 -4.81 -11.79 18.31
C PHE A 52 -4.16 -13.16 18.54
N PHE A 53 -4.94 -14.24 18.61
CA PHE A 53 -4.42 -15.57 18.97
C PHE A 53 -4.44 -16.54 17.79
N GLU A 54 -3.25 -16.91 17.33
CA GLU A 54 -3.07 -17.72 16.11
C GLU A 54 -2.91 -19.19 16.43
N LYS A 55 -3.98 -19.76 16.99
CA LYS A 55 -3.99 -21.11 17.57
C LYS A 55 -3.40 -22.15 16.61
N GLU A 56 -3.83 -22.17 15.36
CA GLU A 56 -3.41 -23.14 14.35
C GLU A 56 -1.91 -23.07 14.08
N ARG A 57 -1.34 -21.85 14.08
CA ARG A 57 0.10 -21.64 13.86
C ARG A 57 0.95 -22.02 15.06
N PHE A 58 0.41 -21.91 16.27
CA PHE A 58 1.09 -22.40 17.48
C PHE A 58 0.96 -23.91 17.68
N LEU A 59 -0.01 -24.55 17.03
CA LEU A 59 -0.23 -26.00 17.08
C LEU A 59 0.33 -26.74 15.86
N MET A 60 1.12 -26.07 15.00
CA MET A 60 1.76 -26.71 13.87
C MET A 60 2.70 -27.86 14.32
N PRO A 61 2.90 -28.92 13.52
CA PRO A 61 3.79 -30.01 13.89
C PRO A 61 5.22 -29.53 14.20
N PRO A 62 5.90 -30.07 15.23
CA PRO A 62 7.27 -29.66 15.58
C PRO A 62 8.27 -29.75 14.42
N GLU A 63 8.09 -30.71 13.52
CA GLU A 63 8.91 -30.91 12.33
C GLU A 63 8.75 -29.77 11.31
N GLU A 64 7.60 -29.10 11.31
CA GLU A 64 7.29 -27.96 10.43
C GLU A 64 7.66 -26.61 11.07
N MET A 65 7.87 -26.55 12.39
CA MET A 65 8.17 -25.30 13.10
C MET A 65 9.51 -24.69 12.68
N GLY A 66 10.48 -25.50 12.25
CA GLY A 66 11.81 -25.00 11.91
C GLY A 66 12.52 -24.37 13.11
N LYS A 67 13.34 -23.34 12.87
CA LYS A 67 14.08 -22.64 13.94
C LYS A 67 13.14 -21.71 14.70
N LEU A 68 12.99 -21.94 16.00
CA LEU A 68 12.19 -21.10 16.88
C LEU A 68 12.84 -19.74 17.14
N ASP A 69 12.01 -18.71 17.30
CA ASP A 69 12.44 -17.38 17.70
C ASP A 69 13.08 -17.38 19.11
N ARG A 70 14.00 -16.45 19.36
CA ARG A 70 14.63 -16.26 20.68
C ARG A 70 13.63 -16.00 21.81
N LEU A 71 12.43 -15.52 21.49
CA LEU A 71 11.33 -15.24 22.41
C LEU A 71 10.38 -16.43 22.60
N ALA A 72 10.59 -17.57 21.92
CA ALA A 72 9.68 -18.72 21.98
C ALA A 72 9.47 -19.24 23.42
N GLY A 73 10.53 -19.25 24.25
CA GLY A 73 10.42 -19.64 25.66
C GLY A 73 9.48 -18.72 26.46
N ALA A 74 9.52 -17.41 26.20
CA ALA A 74 8.59 -16.46 26.82
C ALA A 74 7.17 -16.61 26.26
N ALA A 75 7.04 -16.91 24.96
CA ALA A 75 5.76 -17.12 24.30
C ALA A 75 4.95 -18.26 24.95
N LEU A 76 5.60 -19.34 25.39
CA LEU A 76 4.94 -20.45 26.09
C LEU A 76 4.17 -19.98 27.33
N VAL A 77 4.69 -19.01 28.08
CA VAL A 77 4.01 -18.46 29.26
C VAL A 77 2.72 -17.75 28.84
N TRP A 78 2.77 -16.95 27.79
CA TRP A 78 1.61 -16.17 27.33
C TRP A 78 0.55 -17.05 26.67
N ILE A 79 0.99 -18.02 25.87
CA ILE A 79 0.11 -19.02 25.26
C ILE A 79 -0.58 -19.86 26.34
N ALA A 80 0.13 -20.31 27.38
CA ALA A 80 -0.45 -21.08 28.48
C ALA A 80 -1.40 -20.26 29.38
N GLN A 81 -1.22 -18.94 29.43
CA GLN A 81 -2.09 -18.02 30.19
C GLN A 81 -3.30 -17.54 29.39
N TYR A 82 -3.34 -17.79 28.08
CA TYR A 82 -4.43 -17.31 27.24
C TYR A 82 -5.73 -18.01 27.61
N GLU A 83 -6.72 -17.19 27.94
CA GLU A 83 -8.11 -17.59 28.10
C GLU A 83 -8.95 -16.64 27.26
N GLU A 84 -9.77 -17.21 26.39
CA GLU A 84 -10.67 -16.43 25.55
C GLU A 84 -11.75 -15.78 26.42
N LYS A 85 -11.80 -14.45 26.38
CA LYS A 85 -12.68 -13.61 27.23
C LYS A 85 -13.29 -12.44 26.46
N SER A 86 -12.92 -12.25 25.20
CA SER A 86 -13.35 -11.12 24.37
C SER A 86 -13.61 -11.57 22.94
N GLU A 87 -14.77 -11.17 22.43
CA GLU A 87 -15.21 -11.37 21.04
C GLU A 87 -15.03 -10.08 20.21
N GLU A 88 -14.21 -9.13 20.68
CA GLU A 88 -13.94 -7.88 19.95
C GLU A 88 -13.29 -8.19 18.59
N LYS A 89 -14.01 -7.86 17.52
CA LYS A 89 -13.56 -8.09 16.14
C LYS A 89 -12.55 -7.03 15.71
N ILE A 90 -11.69 -7.41 14.77
CA ILE A 90 -10.87 -6.45 14.02
C ILE A 90 -11.78 -5.58 13.15
N PRO A 91 -11.64 -4.24 13.19
CA PRO A 91 -12.48 -3.36 12.38
C PRO A 91 -12.20 -3.54 10.89
N ALA A 92 -13.26 -3.50 10.08
CA ALA A 92 -13.16 -3.62 8.62
C ALA A 92 -12.64 -2.33 7.96
N ALA A 93 -12.76 -1.18 8.62
CA ALA A 93 -12.09 0.05 8.23
C ALA A 93 -11.25 0.56 9.40
N TRP A 94 -9.98 0.84 9.17
CA TRP A 94 -9.07 1.28 10.23
C TRP A 94 -8.06 2.30 9.69
N LYS A 95 -7.61 3.21 10.54
CA LYS A 95 -6.50 4.11 10.23
C LYS A 95 -5.49 4.21 11.36
N GLY A 96 -4.22 4.32 10.98
CA GLY A 96 -3.12 4.74 11.83
C GLY A 96 -2.61 6.10 11.36
N GLU A 97 -2.55 7.07 12.26
CA GLU A 97 -2.05 8.42 11.96
C GLU A 97 -0.59 8.57 12.43
N GLY A 98 0.00 9.73 12.16
CA GLY A 98 1.37 10.07 12.53
C GLY A 98 2.21 10.45 11.33
N ALA A 99 3.53 10.31 11.43
CA ALA A 99 4.46 10.68 10.35
C ALA A 99 4.37 9.75 9.12
N ASN A 100 3.83 8.53 9.28
CA ASN A 100 3.65 7.56 8.21
C ASN A 100 2.23 6.99 8.26
N PRO A 101 1.21 7.79 7.93
CA PRO A 101 -0.17 7.39 8.08
C PRO A 101 -0.53 6.25 7.12
N ILE A 102 -1.42 5.38 7.58
CA ILE A 102 -1.93 4.22 6.86
C ILE A 102 -3.42 4.08 7.12
N PHE A 103 -4.16 3.54 6.16
CA PHE A 103 -5.56 3.20 6.33
C PHE A 103 -5.91 1.97 5.51
N ILE A 104 -6.75 1.12 6.09
CA ILE A 104 -7.07 -0.22 5.59
C ILE A 104 -8.57 -0.35 5.46
N PHE A 105 -9.03 -0.96 4.37
CA PHE A 105 -10.38 -1.48 4.21
C PHE A 105 -10.31 -2.98 3.93
N THR A 106 -11.08 -3.79 4.65
CA THR A 106 -11.20 -5.24 4.44
C THR A 106 -12.63 -5.62 4.06
N ASP A 107 -12.89 -6.92 3.89
CA ASP A 107 -14.25 -7.46 3.81
C ASP A 107 -15.13 -6.93 4.95
N SER A 108 -16.38 -6.61 4.62
CA SER A 108 -17.40 -6.25 5.61
C SER A 108 -17.93 -7.53 6.25
N GLU A 109 -18.61 -7.43 7.39
CA GLU A 109 -19.18 -8.61 8.03
C GLU A 109 -20.15 -9.36 7.09
N GLY A 110 -19.87 -10.65 6.85
CA GLY A 110 -20.64 -11.51 5.96
C GLY A 110 -20.11 -11.59 4.52
N ASP A 111 -19.19 -10.70 4.13
CA ASP A 111 -18.48 -10.81 2.86
C ASP A 111 -17.39 -11.87 2.92
N ASN A 112 -17.05 -12.45 1.77
CA ASN A 112 -15.97 -13.42 1.64
C ASN A 112 -15.29 -13.29 0.27
N HIS A 113 -14.95 -12.06 -0.11
CA HIS A 113 -14.26 -11.77 -1.37
C HIS A 113 -12.74 -11.68 -1.15
N GLY A 114 -12.25 -11.76 0.08
CA GLY A 114 -10.86 -11.47 0.39
C GLY A 114 -10.50 -10.04 0.00
N TYR A 115 -11.44 -9.10 0.13
CA TYR A 115 -11.20 -7.69 -0.16
C TYR A 115 -10.14 -7.15 0.80
N TYR A 116 -9.08 -6.58 0.26
CA TYR A 116 -8.09 -5.85 1.03
C TYR A 116 -7.61 -4.64 0.24
N PHE A 117 -7.83 -3.47 0.81
CA PHE A 117 -7.22 -2.24 0.36
C PHE A 117 -6.34 -1.70 1.49
N GLY A 118 -5.11 -1.33 1.16
CA GLY A 118 -4.22 -0.60 2.06
C GLY A 118 -3.69 0.64 1.38
N GLY A 119 -4.00 1.82 1.93
CA GLY A 119 -3.50 3.11 1.46
C GLY A 119 -2.52 3.72 2.45
N LYS A 120 -1.54 4.46 1.95
CA LYS A 120 -0.49 5.07 2.75
C LYS A 120 -0.21 6.52 2.35
N GLY A 121 0.02 7.37 3.35
CA GLY A 121 0.59 8.70 3.17
C GLY A 121 2.07 8.74 3.60
N GLY A 122 2.50 9.84 4.21
CA GLY A 122 3.85 10.01 4.71
C GLY A 122 4.73 10.84 3.79
N ARG A 123 6.05 10.79 4.02
CA ARG A 123 7.07 11.51 3.23
C ARG A 123 8.36 10.70 3.16
N GLY A 124 9.24 11.07 2.22
CA GLY A 124 10.52 10.39 2.01
C GLY A 124 11.45 10.44 3.23
N THR A 125 11.43 11.51 4.03
CA THR A 125 12.32 11.68 5.19
C THR A 125 11.88 10.96 6.46
N VAL A 126 10.75 10.24 6.46
CA VAL A 126 10.40 9.35 7.57
C VAL A 126 11.47 8.26 7.69
N ASN A 127 11.78 7.80 8.91
CA ASN A 127 12.66 6.67 9.10
C ASN A 127 12.13 5.45 8.31
N HIS A 128 12.98 4.86 7.45
CA HIS A 128 12.60 3.81 6.50
C HIS A 128 11.54 4.22 5.45
N GLY A 129 11.27 5.52 5.30
CA GLY A 129 10.29 6.07 4.36
C GLY A 129 10.75 6.05 2.90
N ASN A 130 9.77 6.10 2.01
CA ASN A 130 9.93 6.22 0.56
C ASN A 130 9.15 7.46 0.07
N MET A 131 9.38 7.88 -1.18
CA MET A 131 8.57 8.91 -1.85
C MET A 131 7.28 8.30 -2.39
N ASP A 132 6.44 7.77 -1.51
CA ASP A 132 5.28 6.96 -1.85
C ASP A 132 3.99 7.50 -1.23
N GLY A 133 3.94 8.80 -0.91
CA GLY A 133 2.73 9.43 -0.37
C GLY A 133 1.56 9.25 -1.33
N GLY A 134 0.45 8.69 -0.85
CA GLY A 134 -0.73 8.39 -1.67
C GLY A 134 -0.69 7.03 -2.39
N SER A 135 0.31 6.20 -2.10
CA SER A 135 0.39 4.84 -2.63
C SER A 135 -0.63 3.91 -1.99
N PHE A 136 -0.89 2.79 -2.66
CA PHE A 136 -1.79 1.77 -2.17
C PHE A 136 -1.45 0.39 -2.75
N ILE A 137 -1.95 -0.65 -2.08
CA ILE A 137 -2.09 -1.99 -2.65
C ILE A 137 -3.57 -2.39 -2.65
N PHE A 138 -3.91 -3.36 -3.48
CA PHE A 138 -5.25 -3.90 -3.57
C PHE A 138 -5.22 -5.39 -3.83
N GLU A 139 -5.94 -6.14 -2.99
CA GLU A 139 -6.23 -7.55 -3.17
C GLU A 139 -7.72 -7.79 -3.26
N LEU A 140 -8.07 -8.71 -4.13
CA LEU A 140 -9.44 -9.17 -4.28
C LEU A 140 -9.42 -10.62 -4.76
N ASN A 141 -10.29 -11.43 -4.18
CA ASN A 141 -10.42 -12.86 -4.42
C ASN A 141 -9.08 -13.59 -4.27
N GLY A 142 -8.29 -13.24 -3.26
CA GLY A 142 -7.00 -13.88 -2.97
C GLY A 142 -5.87 -13.54 -3.95
N VAL A 143 -6.07 -12.60 -4.89
CA VAL A 143 -5.04 -12.13 -5.82
C VAL A 143 -4.61 -10.71 -5.45
N ARG A 144 -3.30 -10.46 -5.41
CA ARG A 144 -2.74 -9.10 -5.29
C ARG A 144 -2.64 -8.45 -6.67
N TRP A 145 -3.55 -7.52 -6.93
CA TRP A 145 -3.67 -6.83 -8.22
C TRP A 145 -2.76 -5.61 -8.33
N VAL A 146 -2.64 -4.87 -7.22
CA VAL A 146 -1.77 -3.70 -7.10
C VAL A 146 -0.67 -4.02 -6.10
N VAL A 147 0.58 -3.83 -6.49
CA VAL A 147 1.75 -4.23 -5.69
C VAL A 147 2.51 -3.01 -5.19
N ASP A 148 3.00 -3.09 -3.96
CA ASP A 148 4.11 -2.28 -3.49
C ASP A 148 5.42 -3.08 -3.70
N PRO A 149 6.48 -2.48 -4.24
CA PRO A 149 7.73 -3.19 -4.49
C PRO A 149 8.46 -3.61 -3.20
N GLY A 150 8.10 -3.01 -2.05
CA GLY A 150 8.59 -3.34 -0.72
C GLY A 150 10.08 -3.15 -0.52
N ASN A 151 10.64 -3.92 0.41
CA ASN A 151 12.05 -3.81 0.76
C ASN A 151 12.97 -4.37 -0.33
N GLN A 152 14.22 -3.92 -0.30
CA GLN A 152 15.33 -4.40 -1.12
C GLN A 152 16.50 -4.84 -0.22
N ASP A 153 17.32 -5.78 -0.68
CA ASP A 153 18.51 -6.22 0.07
C ASP A 153 19.57 -5.10 0.18
N TYR A 154 19.78 -4.61 1.40
CA TYR A 154 20.71 -3.51 1.67
C TYR A 154 22.16 -3.91 1.48
N HIS A 155 22.51 -5.12 1.86
CA HIS A 155 23.89 -5.60 1.79
C HIS A 155 24.40 -5.63 0.35
N THR A 156 23.54 -5.94 -0.62
CA THR A 156 23.86 -5.85 -2.05
C THR A 156 24.12 -4.41 -2.50
N LEU A 157 23.36 -3.43 -2.00
CA LEU A 157 23.56 -2.00 -2.27
C LEU A 157 24.83 -1.46 -1.62
N GLU A 158 25.01 -1.70 -0.32
CA GLU A 158 26.10 -1.13 0.46
C GLU A 158 27.47 -1.59 -0.06
N LYS A 159 27.56 -2.82 -0.57
CA LYS A 159 28.78 -3.36 -1.19
C LYS A 159 29.25 -2.62 -2.44
N THR A 160 28.37 -1.90 -3.13
CA THR A 160 28.74 -1.12 -4.31
C THR A 160 29.14 0.32 -3.96
N GLY A 161 29.03 0.71 -2.68
CA GLY A 161 29.21 2.09 -2.24
C GLY A 161 27.98 2.97 -2.42
N PHE A 162 26.83 2.38 -2.81
CA PHE A 162 25.57 3.08 -3.00
C PHE A 162 25.09 3.75 -1.70
N ASN A 163 24.76 5.04 -1.77
CA ASN A 163 24.40 5.83 -0.60
C ASN A 163 22.89 5.75 -0.30
N LEU A 164 22.46 4.61 0.24
CA LEU A 164 21.06 4.33 0.59
C LEU A 164 20.52 5.22 1.73
N TRP A 165 21.40 5.73 2.58
CA TRP A 165 21.02 6.36 3.84
C TRP A 165 20.76 7.87 3.73
N SER A 166 21.12 8.48 2.61
CA SER A 166 20.92 9.92 2.41
C SER A 166 19.48 10.26 2.04
N ASN A 167 19.02 11.43 2.48
CA ASN A 167 17.63 11.86 2.43
C ASN A 167 17.43 13.26 1.83
N CYS A 168 18.44 13.84 1.18
CA CYS A 168 18.30 15.09 0.44
C CYS A 168 17.41 14.90 -0.81
N GLN A 169 16.83 15.97 -1.36
CA GLN A 169 15.88 15.92 -2.48
C GLN A 169 16.40 15.13 -3.70
N ASP A 170 17.68 15.32 -4.04
CA ASP A 170 18.30 14.75 -5.24
C ASP A 170 19.28 13.61 -4.91
N CYS A 171 19.14 13.00 -3.74
CA CYS A 171 20.05 11.96 -3.26
C CYS A 171 19.92 10.66 -4.07
N GLU A 172 21.04 9.96 -4.23
CA GLU A 172 21.15 8.71 -5.00
C GLU A 172 20.11 7.65 -4.60
N ARG A 173 19.74 7.59 -3.30
CA ARG A 173 18.66 6.77 -2.76
C ARG A 173 17.38 6.78 -3.62
N TRP A 174 16.98 7.95 -4.13
CA TRP A 174 15.74 8.12 -4.89
C TRP A 174 15.86 7.68 -6.35
N THR A 175 17.01 7.18 -6.78
CA THR A 175 17.14 6.53 -8.09
C THR A 175 16.55 5.12 -8.09
N LEU A 176 16.43 4.48 -6.91
CA LEU A 176 15.83 3.15 -6.77
C LEU A 176 14.31 3.20 -6.89
N LEU A 177 13.74 2.30 -7.70
CA LEU A 177 12.29 2.12 -7.85
C LEU A 177 11.59 1.79 -6.52
N THR A 178 12.29 1.09 -5.62
CA THR A 178 11.73 0.75 -4.28
C THR A 178 11.63 1.94 -3.34
N LYS A 179 12.21 3.10 -3.72
CA LYS A 179 12.35 4.29 -2.85
C LYS A 179 11.70 5.55 -3.43
N ASN A 180 11.55 5.67 -4.75
CA ASN A 180 10.95 6.83 -5.41
C ASN A 180 9.48 6.64 -5.77
N ASN A 181 8.76 7.69 -6.18
CA ASN A 181 7.34 7.60 -6.55
C ASN A 181 7.08 6.78 -7.83
N PHE A 182 8.06 6.58 -8.70
CA PHE A 182 7.85 5.91 -9.99
C PHE A 182 7.58 4.40 -9.84
N GLY A 183 8.02 3.79 -8.74
CA GLY A 183 7.77 2.39 -8.42
C GLY A 183 6.54 2.12 -7.54
N HIS A 184 5.73 3.13 -7.20
CA HIS A 184 4.54 2.97 -6.37
C HIS A 184 3.26 3.48 -7.06
N SER A 185 2.09 2.99 -6.63
CA SER A 185 0.78 3.38 -7.18
C SER A 185 0.31 4.75 -6.68
N THR A 186 1.05 5.81 -6.97
CA THR A 186 0.77 7.21 -6.58
C THR A 186 0.67 8.15 -7.79
N LEU A 187 0.46 9.45 -7.60
CA LEU A 187 0.53 10.47 -8.64
C LEU A 187 1.99 10.88 -8.92
N THR A 188 2.26 11.23 -10.17
CA THR A 188 3.55 11.79 -10.62
C THR A 188 3.27 13.01 -11.49
N ILE A 189 3.94 14.14 -11.19
CA ILE A 189 3.77 15.41 -11.91
C ILE A 189 5.05 15.73 -12.66
N ASP A 190 4.95 16.08 -13.95
CA ASP A 190 6.06 16.40 -14.85
C ASP A 190 7.21 15.37 -14.88
N ASN A 191 6.93 14.10 -14.54
CA ASN A 191 7.94 13.05 -14.32
C ASN A 191 9.01 13.42 -13.27
N LYS A 192 8.63 14.22 -12.26
CA LYS A 192 9.50 14.62 -11.15
C LYS A 192 9.27 13.74 -9.93
N LEU A 193 10.28 13.72 -9.06
CA LEU A 193 10.19 13.14 -7.74
C LEU A 193 9.18 13.91 -6.88
N HIS A 194 8.58 13.23 -5.90
CA HIS A 194 7.91 13.93 -4.81
C HIS A 194 8.91 14.81 -4.06
N VAL A 195 8.41 15.90 -3.48
CA VAL A 195 9.19 16.72 -2.55
C VAL A 195 9.49 15.88 -1.31
N VAL A 196 10.77 15.71 -0.98
CA VAL A 196 11.24 14.70 -0.02
C VAL A 196 10.67 14.89 1.40
N ASP A 197 10.44 16.15 1.78
CA ASP A 197 9.82 16.54 3.05
C ASP A 197 8.30 16.76 2.98
N GLY A 198 7.73 16.65 1.79
CA GLY A 198 6.30 16.84 1.52
C GLY A 198 5.47 15.75 2.19
N LEU A 199 4.79 16.09 3.28
CA LEU A 199 4.01 15.14 4.07
C LEU A 199 2.61 14.95 3.49
N ALA A 200 2.32 13.73 3.04
CA ALA A 200 0.97 13.30 2.71
C ALA A 200 0.21 12.86 3.97
N THR A 201 -0.93 13.49 4.28
CA THR A 201 -1.70 13.23 5.51
C THR A 201 -3.14 12.81 5.24
N ILE A 202 -3.70 11.93 6.07
CA ILE A 202 -5.14 11.64 6.07
C ILE A 202 -5.89 12.89 6.55
N ILE A 203 -6.79 13.43 5.73
CA ILE A 203 -7.60 14.61 6.05
C ILE A 203 -9.08 14.29 6.27
N ASP A 204 -9.55 13.15 5.76
CA ASP A 204 -10.91 12.63 6.02
C ASP A 204 -10.88 11.10 6.12
N PHE A 205 -11.71 10.54 6.98
CA PHE A 205 -11.87 9.10 7.15
C PHE A 205 -13.28 8.78 7.64
N LYS A 206 -13.98 7.91 6.91
CA LYS A 206 -15.33 7.45 7.25
C LYS A 206 -15.32 5.93 7.28
N ASP A 207 -15.76 5.39 8.41
CA ASP A 207 -16.13 3.99 8.53
C ASP A 207 -17.60 3.78 8.10
N GLY A 208 -18.01 2.55 7.89
CA GLY A 208 -19.38 2.17 7.56
C GLY A 208 -19.44 1.10 6.48
N THR A 209 -20.61 1.01 5.81
CA THR A 209 -20.84 0.05 4.73
C THR A 209 -20.04 0.33 3.47
N GLN A 210 -19.71 1.61 3.24
CA GLN A 210 -18.85 2.08 2.16
C GLN A 210 -17.76 2.98 2.76
N PRO A 211 -16.73 2.39 3.37
CA PRO A 211 -15.70 3.18 4.02
C PRO A 211 -14.92 4.03 3.01
N GLU A 212 -14.51 5.21 3.45
CA GLU A 212 -13.82 6.23 2.66
C GLU A 212 -12.62 6.79 3.40
N ALA A 213 -11.57 7.14 2.67
CA ALA A 213 -10.43 7.87 3.22
C ALA A 213 -9.90 8.86 2.19
N THR A 214 -9.53 10.06 2.63
CA THR A 214 -8.92 11.09 1.78
C THR A 214 -7.57 11.49 2.33
N ILE A 215 -6.57 11.50 1.45
CA ILE A 215 -5.22 11.98 1.72
C ILE A 215 -5.02 13.32 1.01
N ASP A 216 -4.42 14.29 1.69
CA ASP A 216 -3.84 15.47 1.07
C ASP A 216 -2.39 15.18 0.65
N LEU A 217 -2.11 15.27 -0.65
CA LEU A 217 -0.81 15.07 -1.28
C LEU A 217 -0.12 16.39 -1.67
N THR A 218 -0.77 17.54 -1.40
CA THR A 218 -0.33 18.85 -1.91
C THR A 218 1.11 19.17 -1.54
N ALA A 219 1.54 18.85 -0.30
CA ALA A 219 2.91 19.07 0.13
C ALA A 219 3.94 18.21 -0.64
N ALA A 220 3.59 17.00 -1.08
CA ALA A 220 4.45 16.15 -1.90
C ALA A 220 4.66 16.71 -3.31
N PHE A 221 3.78 17.61 -3.75
CA PHE A 221 3.83 18.27 -5.05
C PHE A 221 4.06 19.78 -4.93
N GLN A 222 4.69 20.25 -3.83
CA GLN A 222 4.96 21.67 -3.64
C GLN A 222 5.70 22.27 -4.86
N GLY A 223 5.13 23.34 -5.41
CA GLY A 223 5.63 24.00 -6.62
C GLY A 223 5.31 23.29 -7.93
N GLN A 224 4.59 22.18 -7.89
CA GLN A 224 4.14 21.41 -9.07
C GLN A 224 2.61 21.42 -9.20
N LEU A 225 1.87 21.49 -8.09
CA LEU A 225 0.41 21.62 -8.03
C LEU A 225 0.02 22.61 -6.93
N ASP A 226 -1.12 23.28 -7.10
CA ASP A 226 -1.74 24.12 -6.05
C ASP A 226 -2.51 23.26 -5.04
N LYS A 227 -3.06 22.12 -5.49
CA LYS A 227 -3.77 21.16 -4.65
C LYS A 227 -3.74 19.76 -5.25
N ALA A 228 -3.63 18.76 -4.39
CA ALA A 228 -3.81 17.36 -4.76
C ALA A 228 -4.46 16.59 -3.61
N HIS A 229 -5.74 16.24 -3.73
CA HIS A 229 -6.41 15.36 -2.77
C HIS A 229 -6.74 14.03 -3.45
N ARG A 230 -6.41 12.93 -2.79
CA ARG A 230 -6.68 11.58 -3.25
C ARG A 230 -7.66 10.89 -2.31
N LYS A 231 -8.82 10.50 -2.81
CA LYS A 231 -9.87 9.77 -2.09
C LYS A 231 -9.95 8.33 -2.56
N PHE A 232 -10.11 7.42 -1.60
CA PHE A 232 -10.40 6.02 -1.82
C PHE A 232 -11.76 5.68 -1.20
N THR A 233 -12.59 4.95 -1.93
CA THR A 233 -13.92 4.50 -1.49
C THR A 233 -14.06 3.01 -1.80
N LYS A 234 -14.34 2.18 -0.80
CA LYS A 234 -14.86 0.83 -1.03
C LYS A 234 -16.35 0.97 -1.40
N ASP A 235 -16.65 1.13 -2.68
CA ASP A 235 -18.02 1.40 -3.16
C ASP A 235 -18.87 0.12 -3.30
N SER A 236 -18.25 -1.06 -3.34
CA SER A 236 -18.91 -2.37 -3.23
C SER A 236 -17.99 -3.43 -2.58
N PRO A 237 -18.50 -4.64 -2.26
CA PRO A 237 -17.66 -5.76 -1.80
C PRO A 237 -16.56 -6.22 -2.78
N THR A 238 -16.61 -5.78 -4.04
CA THR A 238 -15.69 -6.19 -5.11
C THR A 238 -15.14 -5.01 -5.91
N SER A 239 -15.25 -3.78 -5.38
CA SER A 239 -14.85 -2.57 -6.09
C SER A 239 -14.16 -1.54 -5.19
N LEU A 240 -13.15 -0.88 -5.75
CA LEU A 240 -12.46 0.26 -5.17
C LEU A 240 -12.53 1.43 -6.16
N LEU A 241 -13.09 2.55 -5.71
CA LEU A 241 -13.06 3.81 -6.45
C LEU A 241 -11.94 4.70 -5.92
N ILE A 242 -11.15 5.24 -6.84
CA ILE A 242 -10.03 6.15 -6.60
C ILE A 242 -10.38 7.48 -7.29
N GLU A 243 -10.41 8.56 -6.52
CA GLU A 243 -10.70 9.91 -7.01
C GLU A 243 -9.54 10.85 -6.67
N ASP A 244 -8.97 11.53 -7.66
CA ASP A 244 -7.90 12.51 -7.47
C ASP A 244 -8.39 13.91 -7.89
N ASP A 245 -8.64 14.78 -6.90
CA ASP A 245 -8.95 16.20 -7.09
C ASP A 245 -7.67 17.01 -7.17
N ILE A 246 -7.37 17.55 -8.35
CA ILE A 246 -6.11 18.22 -8.66
C ILE A 246 -6.37 19.64 -9.13
N GLU A 247 -5.62 20.59 -8.56
CA GLU A 247 -5.51 21.97 -9.07
C GLU A 247 -4.07 22.21 -9.53
N THR A 248 -3.89 22.49 -10.82
CA THR A 248 -2.60 22.68 -11.48
C THR A 248 -2.11 24.11 -11.36
N THR A 249 -0.79 24.28 -11.41
CA THR A 249 -0.17 25.60 -11.60
C THR A 249 0.00 25.90 -13.10
N ASP A 250 0.30 27.15 -13.44
CA ASP A 250 0.68 27.54 -14.81
C ASP A 250 1.93 26.80 -15.34
N SER A 251 2.75 26.24 -14.43
CA SER A 251 3.98 25.52 -14.78
C SER A 251 3.80 24.02 -14.95
N THR A 252 2.64 23.47 -14.54
CA THR A 252 2.33 22.05 -14.65
C THR A 252 2.21 21.69 -16.13
N GLN A 253 2.90 20.65 -16.57
CA GLN A 253 2.87 20.18 -17.97
C GLN A 253 2.17 18.83 -18.11
N LEU A 254 2.32 17.96 -17.12
CA LEU A 254 1.81 16.60 -17.19
C LEU A 254 1.40 16.10 -15.81
N VAL A 255 0.17 15.58 -15.72
CA VAL A 255 -0.31 14.79 -14.59
C VAL A 255 -0.31 13.31 -15.00
N THR A 256 0.38 12.46 -14.25
CA THR A 256 0.40 11.01 -14.47
C THR A 256 -0.21 10.30 -13.27
N TRP A 257 -1.34 9.63 -13.50
CA TRP A 257 -1.88 8.64 -12.58
C TRP A 257 -1.27 7.28 -12.92
N GLN A 258 -0.85 6.52 -11.92
CA GLN A 258 -0.23 5.21 -12.14
C GLN A 258 -0.63 4.15 -11.13
N LEU A 259 -0.60 2.90 -11.59
CA LEU A 259 -0.82 1.68 -10.85
C LEU A 259 0.29 0.68 -11.18
N ILE A 260 0.90 0.10 -10.15
CA ILE A 260 2.00 -0.87 -10.28
C ILE A 260 1.44 -2.29 -10.09
N THR A 261 1.78 -3.18 -11.02
CA THR A 261 1.26 -4.56 -11.03
C THR A 261 2.27 -5.54 -11.62
N THR A 262 2.11 -6.82 -11.31
CA THR A 262 2.78 -7.94 -11.99
C THR A 262 1.84 -8.71 -12.92
N SER A 263 0.54 -8.40 -12.90
CA SER A 263 -0.47 -9.07 -13.73
C SER A 263 -0.22 -8.83 -15.22
N ASP A 264 -0.73 -9.73 -16.07
CA ASP A 264 -0.81 -9.46 -17.51
C ASP A 264 -1.84 -8.35 -17.75
N VAL A 265 -1.52 -7.41 -18.65
CA VAL A 265 -2.35 -6.22 -18.89
C VAL A 265 -2.82 -6.23 -20.33
N GLU A 266 -4.14 -6.18 -20.50
CA GLU A 266 -4.80 -5.97 -21.80
C GLU A 266 -5.43 -4.57 -21.79
N ILE A 267 -4.95 -3.67 -22.64
CA ILE A 267 -5.59 -2.35 -22.81
C ILE A 267 -6.90 -2.54 -23.58
N VAL A 268 -7.97 -1.99 -23.04
CA VAL A 268 -9.32 -2.03 -23.61
C VAL A 268 -9.89 -0.61 -23.70
N PRO A 269 -10.99 -0.38 -24.44
CA PRO A 269 -11.67 0.91 -24.40
C PRO A 269 -11.99 1.32 -22.96
N ASN A 270 -11.72 2.57 -22.61
CA ASN A 270 -11.93 3.16 -21.29
C ASN A 270 -11.13 2.50 -20.15
N GLY A 271 -10.05 1.76 -20.41
CA GLY A 271 -9.29 1.16 -19.32
C GLY A 271 -8.33 0.03 -19.68
N ALA A 272 -8.18 -0.90 -18.74
CA ALA A 272 -7.37 -2.10 -18.90
C ALA A 272 -7.99 -3.27 -18.13
N ILE A 273 -7.71 -4.50 -18.57
CA ILE A 273 -8.00 -5.73 -17.83
C ILE A 273 -6.68 -6.31 -17.34
N LEU A 274 -6.55 -6.46 -16.02
CA LEU A 274 -5.47 -7.18 -15.36
C LEU A 274 -5.85 -8.66 -15.29
N LYS A 275 -4.93 -9.57 -15.64
CA LYS A 275 -5.12 -11.02 -15.58
C LYS A 275 -4.01 -11.66 -14.76
N GLN A 276 -4.39 -12.46 -13.77
CA GLN A 276 -3.47 -13.20 -12.92
C GLN A 276 -4.19 -14.41 -12.32
N GLU A 277 -3.50 -15.56 -12.25
CA GLU A 277 -4.01 -16.78 -11.58
C GLU A 277 -5.41 -17.23 -12.10
N GLY A 278 -5.68 -17.02 -13.39
CA GLY A 278 -6.95 -17.36 -14.02
C GLY A 278 -8.13 -16.42 -13.67
N LYS A 279 -7.87 -15.35 -12.92
CA LYS A 279 -8.85 -14.30 -12.57
C LYS A 279 -8.58 -13.03 -13.37
N SER A 280 -9.53 -12.11 -13.34
CA SER A 280 -9.40 -10.80 -13.97
C SER A 280 -9.86 -9.68 -13.05
N LEU A 281 -9.29 -8.49 -13.23
CA LEU A 281 -9.74 -7.25 -12.59
C LEU A 281 -9.74 -6.13 -13.65
N ARG A 282 -10.83 -5.39 -13.74
CA ARG A 282 -10.96 -4.22 -14.60
C ARG A 282 -10.43 -2.96 -13.91
N VAL A 283 -9.56 -2.25 -14.60
CA VAL A 283 -9.14 -0.87 -14.30
C VAL A 283 -9.92 0.04 -15.25
N GLU A 284 -10.92 0.76 -14.76
CA GLU A 284 -11.80 1.60 -15.57
C GLU A 284 -11.52 3.09 -15.35
N ASN A 285 -11.23 3.82 -16.44
CA ASN A 285 -11.15 5.26 -16.46
C ASN A 285 -12.54 5.87 -16.67
N LEU A 286 -13.07 6.51 -15.62
CA LEU A 286 -14.42 7.08 -15.58
C LEU A 286 -14.47 8.57 -15.89
N SER A 287 -13.31 9.27 -15.94
CA SER A 287 -13.25 10.74 -15.99
C SER A 287 -12.64 11.31 -17.28
N HIS A 288 -11.72 10.59 -17.91
CA HIS A 288 -10.98 11.07 -19.09
C HIS A 288 -11.12 10.09 -20.26
N PRO A 289 -12.34 9.86 -20.80
CA PRO A 289 -12.61 8.80 -21.77
C PRO A 289 -11.83 8.94 -23.09
N ASP A 290 -11.39 10.16 -23.42
CA ASP A 290 -10.59 10.44 -24.61
C ASP A 290 -9.10 10.06 -24.46
N LEU A 291 -8.68 9.68 -23.25
CA LEU A 291 -7.32 9.29 -22.93
C LEU A 291 -7.23 7.78 -22.66
N THR A 292 -6.36 7.13 -23.42
CA THR A 292 -6.08 5.69 -23.29
C THR A 292 -5.00 5.44 -22.23
N LEU A 293 -5.16 4.37 -21.44
CA LEU A 293 -4.11 3.89 -20.54
C LEU A 293 -2.92 3.32 -21.35
N SER A 294 -1.71 3.54 -20.86
CA SER A 294 -0.50 2.90 -21.40
C SER A 294 0.15 1.97 -20.39
N VAL A 295 0.96 1.02 -20.90
CA VAL A 295 1.73 0.08 -20.08
C VAL A 295 3.22 0.32 -20.28
N VAL A 296 3.96 0.48 -19.19
CA VAL A 296 5.42 0.62 -19.18
C VAL A 296 6.01 -0.57 -18.44
N SER A 297 6.93 -1.30 -19.08
CA SER A 297 7.65 -2.38 -18.38
C SER A 297 8.63 -1.78 -17.37
N LEU A 298 8.63 -2.33 -16.16
CA LEU A 298 9.62 -2.06 -15.11
C LEU A 298 10.45 -3.32 -14.81
N TYR A 299 10.41 -4.31 -15.70
CA TYR A 299 11.22 -5.52 -15.65
C TYR A 299 11.91 -5.77 -17.01
N PRO A 300 13.25 -5.92 -17.07
CA PRO A 300 14.18 -5.68 -15.96
C PRO A 300 14.07 -4.25 -15.44
N ALA A 301 14.34 -4.06 -14.15
CA ALA A 301 14.24 -2.72 -13.55
C ALA A 301 15.34 -1.79 -14.12
N PRO A 302 15.10 -0.46 -14.16
CA PRO A 302 15.98 0.49 -14.82
C PRO A 302 17.41 0.47 -14.30
N LEU A 303 17.60 0.30 -12.99
CA LEU A 303 18.93 0.11 -12.41
C LEU A 303 19.18 -1.37 -12.18
N GLN A 304 20.40 -1.81 -12.48
CA GLN A 304 20.85 -3.16 -12.12
C GLN A 304 20.78 -3.39 -10.59
N LEU A 305 20.97 -2.32 -9.83
CA LEU A 305 20.87 -2.34 -8.39
C LEU A 305 19.44 -2.42 -7.88
N ASP A 306 18.42 -2.12 -8.68
CA ASP A 306 17.03 -2.25 -8.23
C ASP A 306 16.69 -3.69 -7.87
N ARG A 307 15.80 -3.84 -6.89
CA ARG A 307 15.09 -5.10 -6.68
C ARG A 307 14.40 -5.54 -7.98
N GLN A 308 14.80 -6.70 -8.49
CA GLN A 308 14.21 -7.26 -9.71
C GLN A 308 12.92 -8.00 -9.36
N ILE A 309 11.78 -7.43 -9.77
CA ILE A 309 10.46 -8.07 -9.62
C ILE A 309 10.01 -8.54 -11.00
N LYS A 310 9.96 -9.86 -11.19
CA LYS A 310 9.63 -10.46 -12.49
C LYS A 310 8.26 -9.99 -12.96
N GLY A 311 8.21 -9.44 -14.17
CA GLY A 311 6.96 -8.99 -14.78
C GLY A 311 6.39 -7.70 -14.20
N LEU A 312 7.13 -6.97 -13.36
CA LEU A 312 6.70 -5.67 -12.85
C LEU A 312 6.45 -4.70 -14.01
N LYS A 313 5.30 -4.04 -13.98
CA LYS A 313 4.92 -3.03 -14.96
C LYS A 313 4.04 -1.96 -14.33
N ARG A 314 4.01 -0.81 -14.99
CA ARG A 314 3.19 0.34 -14.62
C ARG A 314 2.08 0.51 -15.65
N VAL A 315 0.84 0.55 -15.19
CA VAL A 315 -0.31 1.03 -15.96
C VAL A 315 -0.47 2.50 -15.63
N GLU A 316 -0.52 3.37 -16.64
CA GLU A 316 -0.56 4.82 -16.43
C GLU A 316 -1.61 5.53 -17.30
N LEU A 317 -2.26 6.53 -16.71
CA LEU A 317 -3.06 7.54 -17.41
C LEU A 317 -2.26 8.84 -17.39
N ARG A 318 -2.01 9.39 -18.59
CA ARG A 318 -1.20 10.61 -18.76
C ARG A 318 -2.09 11.74 -19.27
N ILE A 319 -2.26 12.77 -18.47
CA ILE A 319 -3.13 13.93 -18.74
C ILE A 319 -2.24 15.15 -18.98
N PRO A 320 -2.06 15.59 -20.23
CA PRO A 320 -1.34 16.82 -20.51
C PRO A 320 -2.07 18.02 -19.89
N ALA A 321 -1.35 18.91 -19.20
CA ALA A 321 -1.99 20.00 -18.45
C ALA A 321 -2.80 20.96 -19.34
N TRP A 322 -2.43 21.10 -20.63
CA TRP A 322 -3.18 21.93 -21.58
C TRP A 322 -4.59 21.39 -21.89
N THR A 323 -4.91 20.13 -21.56
CA THR A 323 -6.26 19.56 -21.68
C THR A 323 -7.10 19.78 -20.41
N ILE A 324 -6.54 20.42 -19.37
CA ILE A 324 -7.22 20.63 -18.08
C ILE A 324 -7.88 22.02 -18.10
N ASP A 325 -9.20 22.04 -18.20
CA ASP A 325 -9.97 23.28 -18.20
C ASP A 325 -9.88 23.99 -16.84
N ASN A 326 -9.57 25.30 -16.87
CA ASN A 326 -9.43 26.15 -15.69
C ASN A 326 -8.45 25.63 -14.62
N GLY A 327 -7.48 24.79 -15.02
CA GLY A 327 -6.48 24.24 -14.11
C GLY A 327 -7.03 23.29 -13.05
N LYS A 328 -8.26 22.77 -13.20
CA LYS A 328 -8.86 21.82 -12.26
C LYS A 328 -9.25 20.54 -12.97
N THR A 329 -8.84 19.41 -12.42
CA THR A 329 -9.24 18.10 -12.93
C THR A 329 -9.57 17.15 -11.80
N ASN A 330 -10.48 16.23 -12.07
CA ASN A 330 -10.84 15.16 -11.16
C ASN A 330 -10.67 13.83 -11.90
N ILE A 331 -9.66 13.05 -11.51
CA ILE A 331 -9.41 11.73 -12.08
C ILE A 331 -10.26 10.72 -11.32
N LYS A 332 -11.03 9.87 -12.00
CA LYS A 332 -11.82 8.80 -11.39
C LYS A 332 -11.46 7.47 -12.02
N ILE A 333 -10.80 6.60 -11.25
CA ILE A 333 -10.48 5.23 -11.66
C ILE A 333 -11.20 4.25 -10.75
N ARG A 334 -11.90 3.27 -11.34
CA ARG A 334 -12.48 2.15 -10.60
C ARG A 334 -11.68 0.88 -10.85
N LEU A 335 -11.38 0.16 -9.77
CA LEU A 335 -10.88 -1.21 -9.80
C LEU A 335 -12.01 -2.15 -9.41
N SER A 336 -12.44 -3.05 -10.28
CA SER A 336 -13.54 -3.98 -9.98
C SER A 336 -13.38 -5.32 -10.69
N GLU A 337 -13.92 -6.38 -10.11
CA GLU A 337 -14.08 -7.68 -10.80
C GLU A 337 -15.12 -7.60 -11.93
#